data_AF-A0A495SP84-F1
#
_entry.id   AF-A0A495SP84-F1
#
_cell.length_a   1.000
_cell.length_b   1.000
_cell.length_c   1.000
_cell.angle_alpha   90.00
_cell.angle_beta   90.00
_cell.angle_gamma   90.00
#
_symmetry.space_group_name_H-M   'P 1'
#
loop_
_entity.id
_entity.type
_entity.pdbx_description
1 polymer ?
#
loop_
_entity_poly.entity_id
_entity_poly.type
_entity_poly.pdbx_seq_one_letter_code
_entity_poly.pdbx_strand_id
1 'polypeptide(L)'
;MKAFWHLNCDYYTVESKKTTEMKKILLTVMFLGTFTLSFAQSDYYNDYKRSIADVNWTTVATDLVLSAIQVKQLNTLNSRYSDYNTWLRVYGDNPDRWRTDRYYEIERILGPQKYLKFKNKYYKGKNPVAVYNRNKNNHKKYKQMAPKAKVHKAVKGNGHKH
;
A
#
# COMPACT_ATOMS: atom_id res chain seq x y z
N MET A 1 -54.11 -25.75 27.98
CA MET A 1 -53.56 -24.80 26.97
C MET A 1 -52.47 -23.89 27.57
N LYS A 2 -51.43 -24.43 28.23
CA LYS A 2 -50.30 -23.64 28.78
C LYS A 2 -48.91 -24.10 28.29
N ALA A 3 -48.81 -25.34 27.81
CA ALA A 3 -47.54 -25.92 27.35
C ALA A 3 -47.12 -25.45 25.94
N PHE A 4 -48.07 -25.09 25.08
CA PHE A 4 -47.78 -24.72 23.69
C PHE A 4 -47.21 -23.30 23.53
N TRP A 5 -47.44 -22.41 24.50
CA TRP A 5 -46.92 -21.05 24.50
C TRP A 5 -45.47 -20.95 25.00
N HIS A 6 -45.03 -21.84 25.88
CA HIS A 6 -43.66 -21.81 26.41
C HIS A 6 -42.62 -22.29 25.40
N LEU A 7 -42.90 -23.36 24.64
CA LEU A 7 -41.97 -23.93 23.67
C LEU A 7 -41.66 -22.99 22.49
N ASN A 8 -42.65 -22.20 22.05
CA ASN A 8 -42.43 -21.22 20.99
C ASN A 8 -41.52 -20.07 21.46
N CYS A 9 -41.68 -19.60 22.71
CA CYS A 9 -40.88 -18.49 23.24
C CYS A 9 -39.40 -18.88 23.42
N ASP A 10 -39.15 -20.13 23.82
CA ASP A 10 -37.80 -20.69 23.99
C ASP A 10 -37.11 -20.96 22.64
N TYR A 11 -37.86 -21.36 21.60
CA TYR A 11 -37.32 -21.56 20.25
C TYR A 11 -36.83 -20.24 19.62
N TYR A 12 -37.64 -19.17 19.69
CA TYR A 12 -37.25 -17.86 19.16
C TYR A 12 -36.07 -17.22 19.92
N THR A 13 -35.92 -17.49 21.22
CA THR A 13 -34.77 -16.99 22.01
C THR A 13 -33.49 -17.75 21.71
N VAL A 14 -33.55 -19.06 21.42
CA VAL A 14 -32.38 -19.85 21.00
C VAL A 14 -31.92 -19.45 19.60
N GLU A 15 -32.84 -19.21 18.67
CA GLU A 15 -32.52 -18.82 17.29
C GLU A 15 -32.01 -17.37 17.18
N SER A 16 -32.56 -16.45 17.98
CA SER A 16 -32.04 -15.07 18.10
C SER A 16 -30.67 -15.00 18.78
N LYS A 17 -30.37 -15.88 19.74
CA LYS A 17 -29.02 -16.02 20.31
C LYS A 17 -28.03 -16.55 19.27
N LYS A 18 -28.36 -17.63 18.55
CA LYS A 18 -27.50 -18.18 17.48
C LYS A 18 -27.21 -17.16 16.38
N THR A 19 -28.20 -16.40 15.93
CA THR A 19 -28.00 -15.37 14.90
C THR A 19 -27.19 -14.18 15.40
N THR A 20 -27.35 -13.78 16.67
CA THR A 20 -26.51 -12.75 17.30
C THR A 20 -25.06 -13.22 17.44
N GLU A 21 -24.82 -14.47 17.85
CA GLU A 21 -23.47 -15.03 17.95
C GLU A 21 -22.83 -15.22 16.55
N MET A 22 -23.57 -15.66 15.54
CA MET A 22 -23.07 -15.72 14.16
C MET A 22 -22.76 -14.33 13.60
N LYS A 23 -23.55 -13.30 13.93
CA LYS A 23 -23.26 -11.90 13.57
C LYS A 23 -21.99 -11.38 14.26
N LYS A 24 -21.79 -11.69 15.54
CA LYS A 24 -20.55 -11.38 16.27
C LYS A 24 -19.36 -12.09 15.65
N ILE A 25 -19.48 -13.38 15.31
CA ILE A 25 -18.42 -14.15 14.63
C ILE A 25 -18.13 -13.54 13.25
N LEU A 26 -19.14 -13.16 12.47
CA LEU A 26 -18.95 -12.51 11.17
C LEU A 26 -18.27 -11.14 11.31
N LEU A 27 -18.65 -10.35 12.31
CA LEU A 27 -18.00 -9.06 12.62
C LEU A 27 -16.55 -9.28 13.06
N THR A 28 -16.29 -10.25 13.95
CA THR A 28 -14.96 -10.63 14.42
C THR A 28 -14.10 -11.20 13.29
N VAL A 29 -14.65 -11.98 12.35
CA VAL A 29 -13.94 -12.45 11.16
C VAL A 29 -13.71 -11.30 10.16
N MET A 30 -14.56 -10.27 10.10
CA MET A 30 -14.26 -9.04 9.33
C MET A 30 -13.12 -8.23 9.97
N PHE A 31 -13.06 -8.14 11.31
CA PHE A 31 -11.96 -7.48 12.01
C PHE A 31 -10.65 -8.30 12.03
N LEU A 32 -10.73 -9.64 12.03
CA LEU A 32 -9.57 -10.53 11.98
C LEU A 32 -9.13 -10.88 10.55
N GLY A 33 -10.04 -10.77 9.57
CA GLY A 33 -9.84 -11.17 8.17
C GLY A 33 -9.18 -10.13 7.27
N THR A 34 -8.86 -8.94 7.80
CA THR A 34 -7.98 -7.97 7.13
C THR A 34 -6.53 -8.05 7.60
N PHE A 35 -6.19 -9.01 8.48
CA PHE A 35 -4.82 -9.50 8.58
C PHE A 35 -4.53 -10.46 7.41
N THR A 36 -4.77 -10.00 6.17
CA THR A 36 -4.08 -10.56 5.02
C THR A 36 -2.60 -10.37 5.30
N LEU A 37 -1.93 -11.45 5.68
CA LEU A 37 -0.50 -11.73 5.55
C LEU A 37 0.28 -10.55 4.92
N SER A 38 0.50 -9.47 5.67
CA SER A 38 1.34 -8.34 5.24
C SER A 38 2.80 -8.63 5.56
N PHE A 39 3.15 -9.92 5.68
CA PHE A 39 4.51 -10.37 5.80
C PHE A 39 5.20 -10.04 4.47
N ALA A 40 6.01 -8.98 4.53
CA ALA A 40 6.76 -8.33 3.46
C ALA A 40 6.02 -7.25 2.66
N GLN A 41 5.49 -6.23 3.33
CA GLN A 41 5.55 -4.88 2.74
C GLN A 41 7.02 -4.62 2.38
N SER A 42 7.34 -4.59 1.08
CA SER A 42 8.73 -4.48 0.60
C SER A 42 9.42 -3.29 1.29
N ASP A 43 10.67 -3.47 1.73
CA ASP A 43 11.51 -2.39 2.28
C ASP A 43 11.46 -1.12 1.41
N TYR A 44 11.37 -1.31 0.09
CA TYR A 44 11.23 -0.23 -0.88
C TYR A 44 9.91 0.55 -0.77
N TYR A 45 8.78 -0.14 -0.60
CA TYR A 45 7.49 0.53 -0.44
C TYR A 45 7.38 1.21 0.92
N ASN A 46 7.96 0.60 1.96
CA ASN A 46 8.08 1.25 3.27
C ASN A 46 8.91 2.54 3.18
N ASP A 47 10.03 2.52 2.47
CA ASP A 47 10.86 3.70 2.24
C ASP A 47 10.13 4.75 1.39
N TYR A 48 9.35 4.34 0.39
CA TYR A 48 8.45 5.24 -0.34
C TYR A 48 7.44 5.92 0.59
N LYS A 49 6.78 5.16 1.49
CA LYS A 49 5.85 5.72 2.48
C LYS A 49 6.53 6.66 3.46
N ARG A 50 7.73 6.32 3.95
CA ARG A 50 8.55 7.20 4.80
C ARG A 50 8.91 8.50 4.10
N SER A 51 9.27 8.45 2.82
CA SER A 51 9.55 9.66 2.02
C SER A 51 8.35 10.61 1.86
N ILE A 52 7.15 10.16 2.23
CA ILE A 52 5.94 10.97 2.34
C ILE A 52 5.72 11.38 3.80
N ALA A 53 5.73 10.41 4.73
CA ALA A 53 5.36 10.61 6.13
C ALA A 53 6.36 11.48 6.92
N ASP A 54 7.65 11.39 6.61
CA ASP A 54 8.71 12.09 7.35
C ASP A 54 8.81 13.59 6.98
N VAL A 55 7.99 14.04 6.02
CA VAL A 55 7.94 15.43 5.55
C VAL A 55 6.64 16.08 6.01
N ASN A 56 6.74 17.20 6.71
CA ASN A 56 5.57 18.03 7.00
C ASN A 56 5.19 18.88 5.78
N TRP A 57 4.28 18.36 4.96
CA TRP A 57 3.87 19.00 3.70
C TRP A 57 3.13 20.33 3.91
N THR A 58 2.44 20.51 5.03
CA THR A 58 1.83 21.79 5.39
C THR A 58 2.92 22.84 5.61
N THR A 59 3.97 22.51 6.38
CA THR A 59 5.12 23.39 6.57
C THR A 59 5.89 23.65 5.27
N VAL A 60 6.00 22.65 4.38
CA VAL A 60 6.58 22.87 3.04
C VAL A 60 5.77 23.90 2.26
N ALA A 61 4.44 23.81 2.30
CA ALA A 61 3.56 24.74 1.61
C ALA A 61 3.70 26.17 2.14
N THR A 62 3.76 26.35 3.46
CA THR A 62 3.89 27.66 4.10
C THR A 62 5.28 28.26 3.91
N ASP A 63 6.34 27.52 4.23
CA ASP A 63 7.71 28.04 4.25
C ASP A 63 8.21 28.40 2.85
N LEU A 64 7.77 27.65 1.84
CA LEU A 64 8.16 27.87 0.45
C LEU A 64 7.13 28.72 -0.31
N VAL A 65 6.09 29.20 0.37
CA VAL A 65 5.02 30.03 -0.18
C VAL A 65 4.51 29.41 -1.49
N LEU A 66 3.99 28.18 -1.39
CA LEU A 66 3.53 27.43 -2.55
C LEU A 66 2.18 27.94 -3.04
N SER A 67 2.00 27.99 -4.36
CA SER A 67 0.68 28.28 -4.92
C SER A 67 -0.29 27.12 -4.68
N ALA A 68 -1.59 27.40 -4.73
CA ALA A 68 -2.62 26.37 -4.60
C ALA A 68 -2.44 25.22 -5.62
N ILE A 69 -1.96 25.55 -6.83
CA ILE A 69 -1.65 24.55 -7.87
C ILE A 69 -0.50 23.65 -7.44
N GLN A 70 0.60 24.23 -6.93
CA GLN A 70 1.76 23.45 -6.45
C GLN A 70 1.37 22.54 -5.28
N VAL A 71 0.57 23.04 -4.33
CA VAL A 71 0.05 22.24 -3.21
C VAL A 71 -0.79 21.07 -3.72
N LYS A 72 -1.72 21.32 -4.65
CA LYS A 72 -2.53 20.25 -5.27
C LYS A 72 -1.66 19.20 -5.95
N GLN A 73 -0.66 19.62 -6.71
CA GLN A 73 0.26 18.71 -7.40
C GLN A 73 1.07 17.85 -6.41
N LEU A 74 1.57 18.44 -5.32
CA LEU A 74 2.25 17.68 -4.25
C LEU A 74 1.31 16.67 -3.59
N ASN A 75 0.08 17.06 -3.29
CA ASN A 75 -0.91 16.16 -2.70
C ASN A 75 -1.21 14.98 -3.64
N THR A 76 -1.42 15.25 -4.93
CA THR A 76 -1.59 14.19 -5.95
C THR A 76 -0.36 13.27 -6.04
N LEU A 77 0.86 13.84 -5.97
CA LEU A 77 2.08 13.04 -5.96
C LEU A 77 2.20 12.15 -4.73
N ASN A 78 1.82 12.66 -3.55
CA ASN A 78 1.89 11.95 -2.27
C ASN A 78 0.82 10.86 -2.14
N SER A 79 -0.33 11.02 -2.81
CA SER A 79 -1.39 10.02 -2.83
C SER A 79 -1.30 9.03 -3.99
N ARG A 80 -0.32 9.18 -4.89
CA ARG A 80 -0.23 8.44 -6.17
C ARG A 80 -0.28 6.91 -6.01
N TYR A 81 0.39 6.38 -4.99
CA TYR A 81 0.43 4.94 -4.71
C TYR A 81 0.00 4.68 -3.26
N SER A 82 -1.31 4.62 -3.06
CA SER A 82 -1.95 4.44 -1.75
C SER A 82 -1.60 3.12 -1.08
N ASP A 83 -1.31 2.08 -1.88
CA ASP A 83 -1.08 0.71 -1.44
C ASP A 83 0.12 0.07 -2.16
N TYR A 84 0.56 -1.08 -1.66
CA TYR A 84 1.73 -1.79 -2.20
C TYR A 84 1.49 -2.31 -3.62
N ASN A 85 0.29 -2.77 -3.97
CA ASN A 85 0.02 -3.39 -5.27
C ASN A 85 0.07 -2.36 -6.40
N THR A 86 -0.46 -1.15 -6.17
CA THR A 86 -0.37 -0.04 -7.12
C THR A 86 1.08 0.42 -7.32
N TRP A 87 1.85 0.51 -6.25
CA TRP A 87 3.29 0.80 -6.31
C TRP A 87 4.07 -0.30 -7.06
N LEU A 88 3.80 -1.58 -6.74
CA LEU A 88 4.46 -2.76 -7.28
C LEU A 88 4.25 -2.86 -8.80
N ARG A 89 3.06 -2.53 -9.29
CA ARG A 89 2.76 -2.53 -10.73
C ARG A 89 3.68 -1.60 -11.52
N VAL A 90 4.09 -0.47 -10.93
CA VAL A 90 4.91 0.54 -11.62
C VAL A 90 6.40 0.31 -11.40
N TYR A 91 6.79 -0.03 -10.18
CA TYR A 91 8.19 -0.14 -9.77
C TYR A 91 8.69 -1.55 -9.59
N GLY A 92 7.85 -2.55 -9.88
CA GLY A 92 8.20 -3.94 -9.68
C GLY A 92 9.51 -4.29 -10.37
N ASP A 93 9.59 -4.11 -11.68
CA ASP A 93 10.80 -4.52 -12.43
C ASP A 93 12.05 -3.73 -12.04
N ASN A 94 11.89 -2.51 -11.52
CA ASN A 94 12.99 -1.68 -11.03
C ASN A 94 12.60 -0.90 -9.75
N PRO A 95 12.72 -1.55 -8.58
CA PRO A 95 12.35 -0.95 -7.29
C PRO A 95 13.23 0.23 -6.90
N ASP A 96 14.40 0.45 -7.49
CA ASP A 96 15.24 1.59 -7.15
C ASP A 96 14.76 2.89 -7.82
N ARG A 97 13.95 2.79 -8.88
CA ARG A 97 13.50 3.91 -9.71
C ARG A 97 12.59 4.90 -8.98
N TRP A 98 11.79 4.45 -8.00
CA TRP A 98 10.78 5.32 -7.37
C TRP A 98 11.37 6.59 -6.75
N ARG A 99 12.60 6.52 -6.20
CA ARG A 99 13.25 7.67 -5.57
C ARG A 99 13.50 8.74 -6.60
N THR A 100 14.13 8.36 -7.71
CA THR A 100 14.46 9.26 -8.81
C THR A 100 13.20 9.92 -9.34
N ASP A 101 12.17 9.12 -9.68
CA ASP A 101 10.91 9.64 -10.20
C ASP A 101 10.24 10.60 -9.22
N ARG A 102 10.17 10.23 -7.93
CA ARG A 102 9.53 11.05 -6.90
C ARG A 102 10.24 12.39 -6.72
N TYR A 103 11.57 12.36 -6.58
CA TYR A 103 12.33 13.59 -6.30
C TYR A 103 12.47 14.48 -7.53
N TYR A 104 12.47 13.90 -8.74
CA TYR A 104 12.32 14.64 -9.98
C TYR A 104 10.95 15.36 -10.04
N GLU A 105 9.86 14.67 -9.72
CA GLU A 105 8.52 15.30 -9.70
C GLU A 105 8.40 16.40 -8.63
N ILE A 106 8.98 16.20 -7.45
CA ILE A 106 9.02 17.25 -6.41
C ILE A 106 9.79 18.46 -6.93
N GLU A 107 10.96 18.28 -7.54
CA GLU A 107 11.74 19.37 -8.11
C GLU A 107 10.99 20.10 -9.23
N ARG A 108 10.30 19.37 -10.11
CA ARG A 108 9.45 19.93 -11.17
C ARG A 108 8.31 20.77 -10.60
N ILE A 109 7.65 20.32 -9.54
CA ILE A 109 6.52 21.04 -8.91
C ILE A 109 7.01 22.28 -8.16
N LEU A 110 8.09 22.15 -7.39
CA LEU A 110 8.60 23.24 -6.54
C LEU A 110 9.41 24.27 -7.33
N GLY A 111 10.09 23.83 -8.40
CA GLY A 111 11.15 24.57 -9.06
C GLY A 111 12.50 24.46 -8.31
N PRO A 112 13.62 24.74 -8.99
CA PRO A 112 14.96 24.42 -8.47
C PRO A 112 15.30 25.10 -7.14
N GLN A 113 14.96 26.39 -6.99
CA GLN A 113 15.28 27.19 -5.80
C GLN A 113 14.52 26.71 -4.55
N LYS A 114 13.21 26.48 -4.68
CA LYS A 114 12.38 25.97 -3.58
C LYS A 114 12.75 24.52 -3.26
N TYR A 115 13.09 23.72 -4.26
CA TYR A 115 13.55 22.35 -4.07
C TYR A 115 14.88 22.27 -3.29
N LEU A 116 15.82 23.20 -3.52
CA LEU A 116 17.05 23.26 -2.73
C LEU A 116 16.77 23.55 -1.26
N LYS A 117 15.87 24.51 -0.96
CA LYS A 117 15.43 24.80 0.42
C LYS A 117 14.76 23.59 1.08
N PHE A 118 13.90 22.90 0.34
CA PHE A 118 13.28 21.64 0.78
C PHE A 118 14.32 20.58 1.14
N LYS A 119 15.31 20.33 0.27
CA LYS A 119 16.39 19.36 0.54
C LYS A 119 17.21 19.73 1.76
N ASN A 120 17.53 21.02 1.92
CA ASN A 120 18.31 21.49 3.06
C ASN A 120 17.58 21.24 4.38
N LYS A 121 16.27 21.53 4.44
CA LYS A 121 15.46 21.34 5.65
C LYS A 121 15.25 19.87 6.02
N TYR A 122 14.82 19.04 5.06
CA TYR A 122 14.40 17.66 5.37
C TYR A 122 15.50 16.61 5.20
N TYR A 123 16.53 16.91 4.41
CA TYR A 123 17.59 15.95 4.08
C TYR A 123 18.98 16.49 4.41
N LYS A 124 19.09 17.59 5.17
CA LYS A 124 20.36 18.21 5.59
C LYS A 124 21.28 18.49 4.38
N GLY A 125 20.68 18.88 3.25
CA GLY A 125 21.38 19.15 1.99
C GLY A 125 21.80 17.92 1.20
N LYS A 126 21.59 16.71 1.73
CA LYS A 126 21.87 15.46 1.02
C LYS A 126 20.87 15.23 -0.11
N ASN A 127 21.31 14.53 -1.15
CA ASN A 127 20.41 14.05 -2.19
C ASN A 127 19.42 13.04 -1.59
N PRO A 128 18.10 13.29 -1.61
CA PRO A 128 17.12 12.37 -1.06
C PRO A 128 17.13 11.00 -1.73
N VAL A 129 17.50 10.92 -3.02
CA VAL A 129 17.70 9.65 -3.73
C VAL A 129 18.78 8.82 -3.04
N ALA A 130 19.86 9.45 -2.58
CA ALA A 130 20.94 8.77 -1.86
C ALA A 130 20.52 8.34 -0.45
N VAL A 131 19.64 9.10 0.21
CA VAL A 131 19.13 8.78 1.56
C VAL A 131 18.40 7.44 1.57
N TYR A 132 17.61 7.16 0.55
CA TYR A 132 16.88 5.90 0.44
C TYR A 132 17.60 4.81 -0.37
N ASN A 133 18.85 5.06 -0.78
CA ASN A 133 19.65 4.11 -1.56
C ASN A 133 20.21 2.99 -0.68
N ARG A 134 19.43 1.93 -0.42
CA ARG A 134 19.92 0.72 0.26
C ARG A 134 20.63 -0.19 -0.75
N ASN A 135 21.96 -0.18 -0.68
CA ASN A 135 22.96 -1.20 -1.09
C ASN A 135 22.60 -2.21 -2.22
N LYS A 136 23.51 -2.36 -3.20
CA LYS A 136 23.39 -3.11 -4.48
C LYS A 136 22.86 -4.56 -4.42
N ASN A 137 22.73 -5.18 -3.25
CA ASN A 137 22.40 -6.60 -3.10
C ASN A 137 20.88 -6.90 -3.01
N ASN A 138 20.02 -5.90 -2.91
CA ASN A 138 18.57 -6.10 -2.73
C ASN A 138 17.83 -6.56 -4.00
N HIS A 139 18.39 -6.31 -5.19
CA HIS A 139 17.84 -6.75 -6.47
C HIS A 139 17.57 -8.27 -6.54
N LYS A 140 18.41 -9.08 -5.87
CA LYS A 140 18.29 -10.55 -5.91
C LYS A 140 17.05 -11.09 -5.18
N LYS A 141 16.60 -10.43 -4.11
CA LYS A 141 15.39 -10.85 -3.36
C LYS A 141 14.11 -10.57 -4.16
N TYR A 142 14.08 -9.48 -4.92
CA TYR A 142 12.86 -9.05 -5.61
C TYR A 142 12.53 -9.86 -6.88
N LYS A 143 13.53 -10.37 -7.61
CA LYS A 143 13.28 -11.30 -8.74
C LYS A 143 12.46 -12.55 -8.34
N GLN A 144 12.42 -12.86 -7.05
CA GLN A 144 11.62 -13.95 -6.50
C GLN A 144 10.20 -13.53 -6.10
N MET A 145 9.95 -12.22 -5.96
CA MET A 145 8.67 -11.61 -5.56
C MET A 145 7.84 -11.11 -6.74
N ALA A 146 8.46 -10.84 -7.89
CA ALA A 146 7.71 -10.60 -9.13
C ALA A 146 6.79 -11.81 -9.36
N PRO A 147 5.47 -11.62 -9.58
CA PRO A 147 4.58 -12.73 -9.84
C PRO A 147 5.11 -13.45 -11.08
N LYS A 148 5.70 -14.63 -10.89
CA LYS A 148 5.96 -15.54 -12.00
C LYS A 148 4.59 -15.86 -12.55
N ALA A 149 4.21 -15.24 -13.67
CA ALA A 149 3.09 -15.69 -14.45
C ALA A 149 3.36 -17.17 -14.73
N LYS A 150 2.65 -18.05 -14.03
CA LYS A 150 2.67 -19.46 -14.34
C LYS A 150 2.02 -19.55 -15.71
N VAL A 151 2.84 -19.58 -16.75
CA VAL A 151 2.40 -20.01 -18.07
C VAL A 151 1.95 -21.44 -17.87
N HIS A 152 0.64 -21.65 -17.76
CA HIS A 152 0.06 -22.97 -17.78
C HIS A 152 0.41 -23.57 -19.13
N LYS A 153 1.47 -24.40 -19.17
CA LYS A 153 1.73 -25.22 -20.34
C LYS A 153 0.50 -26.09 -20.53
N ALA A 154 -0.23 -25.86 -21.62
CA ALA A 154 -1.31 -26.73 -22.04
C ALA A 154 -0.76 -28.16 -22.08
N VAL A 155 -1.34 -29.04 -21.26
CA VAL A 155 -1.01 -30.45 -21.22
C VAL A 155 -1.38 -31.02 -22.60
N LYS A 156 -0.39 -31.63 -23.26
CA LYS A 156 -0.57 -32.42 -24.49
C LYS A 156 -1.66 -33.47 -24.25
N GLY A 157 -2.76 -33.40 -25.00
CA GLY A 157 -3.72 -34.49 -25.11
C GLY A 157 -3.14 -35.56 -26.03
N ASN A 158 -2.60 -36.64 -25.46
CA ASN A 158 -2.41 -37.90 -26.19
C ASN A 158 -3.78 -38.56 -26.35
N GLY A 159 -4.39 -38.41 -27.53
CA GLY A 159 -5.56 -39.19 -27.94
C GLY A 159 -5.12 -40.52 -28.52
N HIS A 160 -5.30 -41.61 -27.77
CA HIS A 160 -5.36 -42.96 -28.31
C HIS A 160 -6.68 -43.61 -27.91
N LYS A 161 -7.15 -44.52 -28.77
CA LYS A 161 -8.35 -45.37 -28.75
C LYS A 161 -9.52 -44.78 -29.56
N HIS A 162 -10.15 -45.49 -30.51
CA HIS A 162 -10.16 -46.90 -30.91
C HIS A 162 -10.15 -47.03 -32.43
#